data_AF-A0A968BPC9-F1
#
_entry.id   AF-A0A968BPC9-F1
#
_cell.length_a   1.000
_cell.length_b   1.000
_cell.length_c   1.000
_cell.angle_alpha   90.00
_cell.angle_beta   90.00
_cell.angle_gamma   90.00
#
_symmetry.space_group_name_H-M   'P 1'
#
loop_
_entity.id
_entity.type
_entity.pdbx_description
1 polymer ?
#
loop_
_entity_poly.entity_id
_entity_poly.type
_entity_poly.pdbx_seq_one_letter_code
_entity_poly.pdbx_strand_id
1 'polypeptide(L)'
;MQHERRAEFGDQLALVGWSVDSPVGQQGAGLQPGETVEVTTVWQAQQELETDYTAFAHLVDETGQGWAGDDHQPHDGLYPTSAWGAGEMVRDTFTLAVPADAPPGLYDVQVGWYDPATNERLPVGEGTTFRVAVLPVSWAGTGQEDLVPTVERFGGSVTLEGYAWQADGQELRVTLRWSVDGRLASDYTVFVHLVGAEGDDVAIAQGDGPPLGGRWPTSLWLRGVTLDDMHTVPLPGDLPAGTY
;
A
#
# COMPACT_ATOMS: atom_id res chain seq x y z
N MET A 1 17.88 -9.39 8.41
CA MET A 1 16.80 -9.93 7.56
C MET A 1 15.51 -9.86 8.35
N GLN A 2 14.44 -9.39 7.72
CA GLN A 2 13.16 -9.13 8.41
C GLN A 2 12.14 -10.25 8.15
N HIS A 3 12.28 -10.97 7.02
CA HIS A 3 11.43 -12.08 6.63
C HIS A 3 12.24 -13.25 6.06
N GLU A 4 11.87 -14.47 6.43
CA GLU A 4 12.41 -15.73 5.92
C GLU A 4 11.26 -16.55 5.36
N ARG A 5 11.04 -16.46 4.04
CA ARG A 5 10.08 -17.27 3.30
C ARG A 5 10.71 -17.58 1.95
N ARG A 6 10.45 -18.80 1.47
CA ARG A 6 10.92 -19.25 0.15
C ARG A 6 9.86 -18.99 -0.91
N ALA A 7 10.27 -18.37 -2.02
CA ALA A 7 9.48 -18.25 -3.24
C ALA A 7 10.33 -18.66 -4.45
N GLU A 8 9.83 -19.61 -5.23
CA GLU A 8 10.51 -20.16 -6.41
C GLU A 8 10.18 -19.32 -7.65
N PHE A 9 11.21 -18.95 -8.42
CA PHE A 9 11.13 -18.27 -9.69
C PHE A 9 11.59 -19.24 -10.79
N GLY A 10 10.64 -19.81 -11.51
CA GLY A 10 10.87 -20.97 -12.36
C GLY A 10 11.38 -22.16 -11.56
N ASP A 11 12.30 -22.91 -12.15
CA ASP A 11 13.09 -23.96 -11.52
C ASP A 11 14.56 -23.53 -11.26
N GLN A 12 14.85 -22.24 -11.45
CA GLN A 12 16.21 -21.69 -11.57
C GLN A 12 16.66 -20.90 -10.34
N LEU A 13 15.77 -20.05 -9.80
CA LEU A 13 16.10 -19.07 -8.77
C LEU A 13 15.06 -19.11 -7.66
N ALA A 14 15.47 -18.80 -6.43
CA ALA A 14 14.56 -18.67 -5.30
C ALA A 14 14.84 -17.39 -4.51
N LEU A 15 13.79 -16.66 -4.11
CA LEU A 15 13.88 -15.69 -3.02
C LEU A 15 13.86 -16.45 -1.70
N VAL A 16 14.88 -16.28 -0.86
CA VAL A 16 14.98 -16.97 0.43
C VAL A 16 14.89 -16.03 1.63
N GLY A 17 15.07 -14.73 1.42
CA GLY A 17 14.88 -13.72 2.45
C GLY A 17 14.83 -12.31 1.86
N TRP A 18 14.24 -11.37 2.62
CA TRP A 18 14.23 -9.96 2.25
C TRP A 18 14.11 -9.02 3.45
N SER A 19 14.38 -7.75 3.21
CA SER A 19 14.00 -6.62 4.06
C SER A 19 13.62 -5.42 3.20
N VAL A 20 12.67 -4.63 3.69
CA VAL A 20 12.26 -3.37 3.08
C VAL A 20 12.48 -2.28 4.12
N ASP A 21 13.43 -1.40 3.85
CA ASP A 21 13.76 -0.27 4.71
C ASP A 21 13.14 0.99 4.10
N SER A 22 12.23 1.60 4.86
CA SER A 22 11.49 2.79 4.43
C SER A 22 11.35 3.80 5.57
N PRO A 23 11.17 5.10 5.27
CA PRO A 23 10.85 6.12 6.26
C PRO A 23 9.51 5.91 6.99
N VAL A 24 8.63 5.05 6.44
CA VAL A 24 7.31 4.73 7.04
C VAL A 24 7.52 4.16 8.44
N GLY A 25 6.83 4.74 9.43
CA GLY A 25 6.97 4.38 10.84
C GLY A 25 8.09 5.11 11.61
N GLN A 26 9.02 5.78 10.93
CA GLN A 26 10.00 6.69 11.57
C GLN A 26 9.53 8.16 11.54
N GLN A 27 8.83 8.57 10.46
CA GLN A 27 8.49 9.98 10.18
C GLN A 27 6.98 10.28 10.13
N GLY A 28 6.11 9.26 10.11
CA GLY A 28 4.66 9.47 10.00
C GLY A 28 3.91 8.36 9.27
N ALA A 29 2.69 8.68 8.82
CA ALA A 29 1.66 7.76 8.32
C ALA A 29 1.95 7.12 6.95
N GLY A 30 2.91 7.63 6.17
CA GLY A 30 3.29 7.03 4.89
C GLY A 30 4.47 7.73 4.20
N LEU A 31 4.96 7.09 3.13
CA LEU A 31 6.02 7.60 2.25
C LEU A 31 5.60 8.93 1.63
N GLN A 32 6.48 9.91 1.68
CA GLN A 32 6.28 11.16 0.93
C GLN A 32 6.84 11.03 -0.49
N PRO A 33 6.21 11.67 -1.48
CA PRO A 33 6.82 11.89 -2.79
C PRO A 33 8.25 12.43 -2.67
N GLY A 34 9.19 11.83 -3.41
CA GLY A 34 10.62 12.14 -3.36
C GLY A 34 11.42 11.35 -2.31
N GLU A 35 10.77 10.59 -1.42
CA GLU A 35 11.47 9.65 -0.54
C GLU A 35 11.93 8.39 -1.29
N THR A 36 12.89 7.69 -0.70
CA THR A 36 13.43 6.44 -1.24
C THR A 36 13.11 5.26 -0.34
N VAL A 37 12.81 4.12 -0.97
CA VAL A 37 12.65 2.83 -0.32
C VAL A 37 13.81 1.95 -0.74
N GLU A 38 14.50 1.34 0.23
CA GLU A 38 15.55 0.36 -0.02
C GLU A 38 14.99 -1.05 0.15
N VAL A 39 15.16 -1.89 -0.87
CA VAL A 39 14.74 -3.30 -0.84
C VAL A 39 16.00 -4.14 -0.90
N THR A 40 16.26 -4.91 0.16
CA THR A 40 17.31 -5.93 0.12
C THR A 40 16.67 -7.29 -0.09
N THR A 41 17.17 -8.06 -1.05
CA THR A 41 16.81 -9.46 -1.26
C THR A 41 17.99 -10.39 -0.99
N VAL A 42 17.68 -11.65 -0.69
CA VAL A 42 18.63 -12.76 -0.72
C VAL A 42 18.07 -13.80 -1.67
N TRP A 43 18.76 -13.99 -2.77
CA TRP A 43 18.45 -14.94 -3.83
C TRP A 43 19.27 -16.20 -3.65
N GLN A 44 18.76 -17.32 -4.14
CA GLN A 44 19.49 -18.58 -4.20
C GLN A 44 19.39 -19.17 -5.61
N ALA A 45 20.53 -19.53 -6.23
CA ALA A 45 20.54 -20.36 -7.43
C ALA A 45 20.16 -21.79 -7.08
N GLN A 46 19.21 -22.36 -7.82
CA GLN A 46 18.74 -23.74 -7.61
C GLN A 46 19.57 -24.77 -8.40
N GLN A 47 20.21 -24.28 -9.45
CA GLN A 47 21.08 -25.02 -10.36
C GLN A 47 22.12 -24.05 -10.95
N GLU A 48 23.11 -24.58 -11.66
CA GLU A 48 23.97 -23.73 -12.49
C GLU A 48 23.12 -23.07 -13.60
N LEU A 49 23.36 -21.79 -13.84
CA LEU A 49 22.56 -20.97 -14.76
C LEU A 49 23.40 -20.67 -16.01
N GLU A 50 22.79 -20.80 -17.19
CA GLU A 50 23.44 -20.39 -18.46
C GLU A 50 23.00 -18.99 -18.90
N THR A 51 21.92 -18.48 -18.32
CA THR A 51 21.31 -17.18 -18.66
C THR A 51 21.64 -16.14 -17.60
N ASP A 52 22.07 -14.96 -18.04
CA ASP A 52 22.28 -13.78 -17.20
C ASP A 52 20.97 -13.01 -17.00
N TYR A 53 20.15 -13.50 -16.07
CA TYR A 53 18.90 -12.85 -15.69
C TYR A 53 19.10 -11.47 -15.06
N THR A 54 18.18 -10.55 -15.33
CA THR A 54 18.04 -9.26 -14.66
C THR A 54 16.99 -9.38 -13.56
N ALA A 55 17.37 -8.99 -12.34
CA ALA A 55 16.43 -8.85 -11.23
C ALA A 55 15.78 -7.47 -11.27
N PHE A 56 14.58 -7.35 -10.71
CA PHE A 56 13.93 -6.05 -10.55
C PHE A 56 13.21 -5.94 -9.22
N ALA A 57 13.09 -4.70 -8.75
CA ALA A 57 12.11 -4.27 -7.78
C ALA A 57 11.27 -3.14 -8.37
N HIS A 58 9.95 -3.22 -8.28
CA HIS A 58 9.01 -2.22 -8.78
C HIS A 58 8.06 -1.76 -7.67
N LEU A 59 7.78 -0.45 -7.66
CA LEU A 59 6.71 0.15 -6.89
C LEU A 59 5.48 0.25 -7.79
N VAL A 60 4.41 -0.46 -7.46
CA VAL A 60 3.24 -0.65 -8.34
C VAL A 60 1.97 -0.25 -7.59
N ASP A 61 1.09 0.53 -8.22
CA ASP A 61 -0.20 0.90 -7.63
C ASP A 61 -1.27 -0.19 -7.76
N GLU A 62 -2.48 0.07 -7.26
CA GLU A 62 -3.60 -0.88 -7.29
C GLU A 62 -4.09 -1.25 -8.70
N THR A 63 -3.80 -0.42 -9.70
CA THR A 63 -4.15 -0.66 -11.10
C THR A 63 -3.13 -1.54 -11.82
N GLY A 64 -2.01 -1.85 -11.15
CA GLY A 64 -0.87 -2.53 -11.74
C GLY A 64 0.08 -1.58 -12.48
N GLN A 65 -0.11 -0.26 -12.35
CA GLN A 65 0.78 0.73 -12.97
C GLN A 65 2.06 0.86 -12.14
N GLY A 66 3.21 0.75 -12.80
CA GLY A 66 4.51 0.99 -12.17
C GLY A 66 4.79 2.48 -12.02
N TRP A 67 5.25 2.88 -10.83
CA TRP A 67 5.58 4.27 -10.47
C TRP A 67 7.06 4.47 -10.21
N ALA A 68 7.75 3.46 -9.67
CA ALA A 68 9.20 3.46 -9.54
C ALA A 68 9.72 2.07 -9.87
N GLY A 69 10.96 1.98 -10.33
CA GLY A 69 11.60 0.71 -10.63
C GLY A 69 13.10 0.79 -10.62
N ASP A 70 13.72 -0.32 -10.25
CA ASP A 70 15.15 -0.57 -10.30
C ASP A 70 15.33 -1.99 -10.85
N ASP A 71 15.99 -2.09 -12.01
CA ASP A 71 16.17 -3.31 -12.78
C ASP A 71 17.67 -3.44 -13.10
N HIS A 72 18.32 -4.45 -12.54
CA HIS A 72 19.73 -4.69 -12.77
C HIS A 72 20.09 -6.17 -12.65
N GLN A 73 21.19 -6.55 -13.31
CA GLN A 73 21.85 -7.80 -12.97
C GLN A 73 22.48 -7.67 -11.58
N PRO A 74 22.53 -8.74 -10.77
CA PRO A 74 22.95 -8.65 -9.38
C PRO A 74 24.30 -7.97 -9.19
N HIS A 75 24.42 -7.20 -8.10
CA HIS A 75 25.57 -6.33 -7.83
C HIS A 75 25.86 -5.34 -8.98
N ASP A 76 24.82 -4.67 -9.51
CA ASP A 76 24.93 -3.69 -10.61
C ASP A 76 25.65 -4.24 -11.87
N GLY A 77 25.43 -5.53 -12.17
CA GLY A 77 26.05 -6.24 -13.29
C GLY A 77 27.48 -6.72 -13.05
N LEU A 78 28.00 -6.59 -11.83
CA LEU A 78 29.32 -7.11 -11.48
C LEU A 78 29.30 -8.60 -11.14
N TYR A 79 28.12 -9.17 -10.86
CA TYR A 79 28.01 -10.59 -10.52
C TYR A 79 26.80 -11.26 -11.19
N PRO A 80 26.90 -11.53 -12.51
CA PRO A 80 25.80 -12.08 -13.29
C PRO A 80 25.42 -13.50 -12.84
N THR A 81 24.16 -13.88 -13.08
CA THR A 81 23.61 -15.15 -12.57
C THR A 81 24.27 -16.39 -13.17
N SER A 82 24.86 -16.33 -14.38
CA SER A 82 25.65 -17.45 -14.91
C SER A 82 26.94 -17.74 -14.15
N ALA A 83 27.41 -16.80 -13.32
CA ALA A 83 28.57 -16.99 -12.46
C ALA A 83 28.23 -17.63 -11.10
N TRP A 84 26.95 -17.87 -10.82
CA TRP A 84 26.50 -18.43 -9.54
C TRP A 84 26.60 -19.95 -9.56
N GLY A 85 27.13 -20.52 -8.48
CA GLY A 85 27.11 -21.96 -8.25
C GLY A 85 25.72 -22.46 -7.82
N ALA A 86 25.43 -23.73 -8.09
CA ALA A 86 24.20 -24.34 -7.59
C ALA A 86 24.13 -24.27 -6.05
N GLY A 87 23.02 -23.75 -5.52
CA GLY A 87 22.79 -23.53 -4.10
C GLY A 87 23.40 -22.23 -3.55
N GLU A 88 24.16 -21.48 -4.34
CA GLU A 88 24.77 -20.22 -3.94
C GLU A 88 23.72 -19.18 -3.59
N MET A 89 23.97 -18.43 -2.50
CA MET A 89 23.10 -17.35 -2.05
C MET A 89 23.75 -16.00 -2.29
N VAL A 90 23.04 -15.11 -2.96
CA VAL A 90 23.53 -13.77 -3.30
C VAL A 90 22.56 -12.73 -2.76
N ARG A 91 23.12 -11.72 -2.08
CA ARG A 91 22.39 -10.58 -1.56
C ARG A 91 22.41 -9.46 -2.59
N ASP A 92 21.27 -8.85 -2.82
CA ASP A 92 21.12 -7.74 -3.77
C ASP A 92 20.31 -6.61 -3.14
N THR A 93 20.52 -5.37 -3.61
CA THR A 93 19.86 -4.18 -3.05
C THR A 93 19.32 -3.30 -4.18
N PHE A 94 18.04 -2.94 -4.07
CA PHE A 94 17.33 -2.07 -4.99
C PHE A 94 16.94 -0.76 -4.31
N THR A 95 16.97 0.34 -5.06
CA THR A 95 16.55 1.66 -4.57
C THR A 95 15.37 2.19 -5.38
N LEU A 96 14.20 2.31 -4.74
CA LEU A 96 12.99 2.84 -5.36
C LEU A 96 12.76 4.27 -4.92
N ALA A 97 12.92 5.22 -5.83
CA ALA A 97 12.58 6.63 -5.59
C ALA A 97 11.10 6.87 -5.91
N VAL A 98 10.32 7.25 -4.90
CA VAL A 98 8.90 7.58 -5.08
C VAL A 98 8.79 8.87 -5.89
N PRO A 99 8.11 8.87 -7.06
CA PRO A 99 7.96 10.07 -7.88
C PRO A 99 7.29 11.22 -7.12
N ALA A 100 7.66 12.46 -7.44
CA ALA A 100 7.09 13.66 -6.82
C ALA A 100 5.59 13.82 -7.08
N ASP A 101 5.09 13.22 -8.15
CA ASP A 101 3.70 13.23 -8.60
C ASP A 101 2.96 11.92 -8.32
N ALA A 102 3.56 10.99 -7.56
CA ALA A 102 2.91 9.76 -7.14
C ALA A 102 1.61 10.07 -6.37
N PRO A 103 0.44 9.60 -6.85
CA PRO A 103 -0.82 9.78 -6.17
C PRO A 103 -0.77 9.18 -4.76
N PRO A 104 -1.52 9.76 -3.81
CA PRO A 104 -1.71 9.10 -2.53
C PRO A 104 -2.43 7.78 -2.72
N GLY A 105 -1.95 6.74 -2.04
CA GLY A 105 -2.47 5.39 -2.20
C GLY A 105 -1.56 4.34 -1.62
N LEU A 106 -1.92 3.07 -1.83
CA LEU A 106 -1.07 1.94 -1.49
C LEU A 106 -0.29 1.49 -2.71
N TYR A 107 0.98 1.19 -2.46
CA TYR A 107 1.87 0.70 -3.47
C TYR A 107 2.46 -0.63 -3.02
N ASP A 108 2.36 -1.61 -3.90
CA ASP A 108 3.07 -2.86 -3.74
C ASP A 108 4.54 -2.64 -4.10
N VAL A 109 5.42 -3.14 -3.24
CA VAL A 109 6.80 -3.40 -3.62
C VAL A 109 6.84 -4.83 -4.12
N GLN A 110 7.11 -4.99 -5.42
CA GLN A 110 7.14 -6.28 -6.10
C GLN A 110 8.56 -6.56 -6.60
N VAL A 111 9.00 -7.80 -6.50
CA VAL A 111 10.30 -8.25 -7.05
C VAL A 111 10.11 -9.37 -8.05
N GLY A 112 11.07 -9.53 -8.96
CA GLY A 112 11.12 -10.66 -9.87
C GLY A 112 12.34 -10.69 -10.75
N TRP A 113 12.29 -11.55 -11.76
CA TRP A 113 13.39 -11.81 -12.69
C TRP A 113 12.88 -11.88 -14.12
N TYR A 114 13.71 -11.42 -15.06
CA TYR A 114 13.46 -11.62 -16.49
C TYR A 114 14.76 -11.88 -17.26
N ASP A 115 14.63 -12.58 -18.38
CA ASP A 115 15.71 -12.71 -19.34
C ASP A 115 15.79 -11.44 -20.20
N PRO A 116 16.88 -10.66 -20.14
CA PRO A 116 17.00 -9.41 -20.89
C PRO A 116 17.05 -9.59 -22.42
N ALA A 117 17.36 -10.79 -22.92
CA ALA A 117 17.37 -11.06 -24.36
C ALA A 117 15.97 -11.27 -24.94
N THR A 118 15.06 -11.87 -24.15
CA THR A 118 13.69 -12.22 -24.59
C THR A 118 12.61 -11.35 -23.97
N ASN A 119 12.93 -10.64 -22.88
CA ASN A 119 12.00 -9.99 -21.96
C ASN A 119 10.97 -10.94 -21.32
N GLU A 120 11.22 -12.26 -21.33
CA GLU A 120 10.37 -13.21 -20.62
C GLU A 120 10.68 -13.18 -19.12
N ARG A 121 9.62 -13.04 -18.31
CA ARG A 121 9.71 -13.06 -16.85
C ARG A 121 9.64 -14.49 -16.31
N LEU A 122 10.42 -14.78 -15.28
CA LEU A 122 10.32 -16.06 -14.59
C LEU A 122 9.00 -16.17 -13.82
N PRO A 123 8.32 -17.32 -13.87
CA PRO A 123 7.06 -17.53 -13.15
C PRO A 123 7.31 -17.70 -11.65
N VAL A 124 6.43 -17.13 -10.82
CA VAL A 124 6.40 -17.32 -9.36
C VAL A 124 4.95 -17.42 -8.89
N GLY A 125 4.59 -18.52 -8.23
CA GLY A 125 3.20 -18.80 -7.87
C GLY A 125 2.28 -18.82 -9.10
N GLU A 126 1.24 -17.98 -9.10
CA GLU A 126 0.30 -17.82 -10.23
C GLU A 126 0.67 -16.67 -11.18
N GLY A 127 1.79 -15.98 -10.94
CA GLY A 127 2.21 -14.80 -11.69
C GLY A 127 3.71 -14.78 -12.01
N THR A 128 4.27 -13.59 -12.14
CA THR A 128 5.70 -13.37 -12.46
C THR A 128 6.36 -12.36 -11.52
N THR A 129 5.67 -11.97 -10.45
CA THR A 129 6.19 -11.08 -9.41
C THR A 129 5.84 -11.62 -8.04
N PHE A 130 6.69 -11.30 -7.06
CA PHE A 130 6.45 -11.59 -5.66
C PHE A 130 6.36 -10.29 -4.87
N ARG A 131 5.25 -10.10 -4.14
CA ARG A 131 5.05 -8.91 -3.30
C ARG A 131 5.84 -9.05 -1.99
N VAL A 132 6.77 -8.14 -1.75
CA VAL A 132 7.63 -8.12 -0.55
C VAL A 132 7.18 -7.14 0.52
N ALA A 133 6.45 -6.08 0.13
CA ALA A 133 5.83 -5.13 1.03
C ALA A 133 4.62 -4.43 0.39
N VAL A 134 3.82 -3.77 1.22
CA VAL A 134 2.79 -2.80 0.82
C VAL A 134 3.10 -1.53 1.58
N LEU A 135 3.30 -0.42 0.86
CA LEU A 135 3.69 0.86 1.44
C LEU A 135 2.65 1.93 1.11
N PRO A 136 2.16 2.68 2.10
CA PRO A 136 1.33 3.84 1.82
C PRO A 136 2.20 4.99 1.32
N VAL A 137 1.83 5.60 0.20
CA VAL A 137 2.33 6.90 -0.23
C VAL A 137 1.30 7.95 0.18
N SER A 138 1.73 8.94 0.95
CA SER A 138 0.93 10.07 1.38
C SER A 138 1.39 11.31 0.63
N TRP A 139 0.46 12.13 0.15
CA TRP A 139 0.82 13.44 -0.42
C TRP A 139 0.84 14.49 0.69
N ALA A 140 1.59 15.57 0.46
CA ALA A 140 1.49 16.80 1.24
C ALA A 140 0.09 17.42 1.05
N GLY A 141 -0.90 16.89 1.76
CA GLY A 141 -2.30 17.29 1.67
C GLY A 141 -3.30 16.24 2.19
N THR A 142 -2.90 14.97 2.33
CA THR A 142 -3.56 14.03 3.26
C THR A 142 -3.06 14.36 4.66
N GLY A 143 -3.97 14.75 5.56
CA GLY A 143 -3.60 15.18 6.92
C GLY A 143 -3.73 16.68 7.21
N GLN A 144 -4.09 17.51 6.21
CA GLN A 144 -4.05 18.97 6.33
C GLN A 144 -5.41 19.65 6.56
N GLU A 145 -6.51 18.88 6.55
CA GLU A 145 -7.83 19.40 6.88
C GLU A 145 -7.91 19.63 8.40
N ASP A 146 -8.38 20.81 8.81
CA ASP A 146 -8.62 21.13 10.21
C ASP A 146 -9.82 20.31 10.71
N LEU A 147 -9.54 19.11 11.21
CA LEU A 147 -10.56 18.22 11.74
C LEU A 147 -10.97 18.63 13.16
N VAL A 148 -12.26 18.50 13.44
CA VAL A 148 -12.78 18.54 14.81
C VAL A 148 -12.28 17.28 15.53
N PRO A 149 -11.48 17.40 16.60
CA PRO A 149 -10.98 16.24 17.31
C PRO A 149 -12.11 15.46 17.97
N THR A 150 -12.05 14.13 17.86
CA THR A 150 -12.92 13.21 18.59
C THR A 150 -12.11 11.97 18.99
N VAL A 151 -12.55 11.21 19.99
CA VAL A 151 -11.88 9.95 20.34
C VAL A 151 -12.95 8.90 20.59
N GLU A 152 -13.39 8.27 19.51
CA GLU A 152 -14.38 7.20 19.56
C GLU A 152 -13.76 5.87 19.18
N ARG A 153 -13.98 4.85 20.02
CA ARG A 153 -13.37 3.52 19.84
C ARG A 153 -14.38 2.50 19.38
N PHE A 154 -14.07 1.85 18.27
CA PHE A 154 -14.87 0.77 17.69
C PHE A 154 -14.17 -0.57 17.94
N GLY A 155 -14.88 -1.48 18.63
CA GLY A 155 -14.37 -2.83 18.89
C GLY A 155 -13.05 -2.91 19.66
N GLY A 156 -12.58 -1.80 20.24
CA GLY A 156 -11.32 -1.71 20.98
C GLY A 156 -10.04 -1.68 20.14
N SER A 157 -10.14 -1.71 18.81
CA SER A 157 -8.97 -1.80 17.90
C SER A 157 -8.92 -0.69 16.86
N VAL A 158 -10.04 0.00 16.62
CA VAL A 158 -10.14 1.12 15.68
C VAL A 158 -10.56 2.36 16.45
N THR A 159 -9.86 3.47 16.24
CA THR A 159 -10.17 4.77 16.85
C THR A 159 -10.48 5.79 15.76
N LEU A 160 -11.61 6.48 15.88
CA LEU A 160 -11.87 7.73 15.16
C LEU A 160 -11.27 8.88 15.98
N GLU A 161 -10.26 9.54 15.44
CA GLU A 161 -9.49 10.61 16.09
C GLU A 161 -9.98 12.02 15.71
N GLY A 162 -10.78 12.14 14.66
CA GLY A 162 -11.29 13.43 14.21
C GLY A 162 -12.22 13.30 13.03
N TYR A 163 -13.00 14.36 12.78
CA TYR A 163 -13.86 14.44 11.61
C TYR A 163 -13.99 15.88 11.11
N ALA A 164 -14.32 16.03 9.84
CA ALA A 164 -14.77 17.28 9.23
C ALA A 164 -15.86 16.97 8.21
N TRP A 165 -16.64 17.98 7.85
CA TRP A 165 -17.63 17.84 6.80
C TRP A 165 -17.84 19.16 6.06
N GLN A 166 -18.22 19.04 4.79
CA GLN A 166 -18.59 20.14 3.93
C GLN A 166 -19.76 19.75 3.05
N ALA A 167 -20.78 20.60 2.97
CA ALA A 167 -21.85 20.47 2.00
C ALA A 167 -21.57 21.34 0.78
N ASP A 168 -21.66 20.76 -0.42
CA ASP A 168 -21.60 21.47 -1.70
C ASP A 168 -22.70 20.96 -2.63
N GLY A 169 -23.64 21.85 -2.97
CA GLY A 169 -24.81 21.50 -3.78
C GLY A 169 -25.62 20.33 -3.18
N GLN A 170 -25.61 19.20 -3.89
CA GLN A 170 -26.32 17.97 -3.49
C GLN A 170 -25.37 16.89 -2.94
N GLU A 171 -24.20 17.29 -2.45
CA GLU A 171 -23.23 16.36 -1.86
C GLU A 171 -22.78 16.85 -0.49
N LEU A 172 -22.77 15.95 0.49
CA LEU A 172 -22.10 16.12 1.76
C LEU A 172 -20.82 15.29 1.75
N ARG A 173 -19.67 15.95 1.79
CA ARG A 173 -18.36 15.34 1.96
C ARG A 173 -18.06 15.23 3.44
N VAL A 174 -17.69 14.05 3.91
CA VAL A 174 -17.31 13.77 5.29
C VAL A 174 -15.89 13.19 5.29
N THR A 175 -14.98 13.83 6.01
CA THR A 175 -13.61 13.35 6.24
C THR A 175 -13.53 12.78 7.65
N LEU A 176 -13.00 11.58 7.78
CA LEU A 176 -12.87 10.82 9.03
C LEU A 176 -11.40 10.43 9.22
N ARG A 177 -10.84 10.75 10.39
CA ARG A 177 -9.46 10.39 10.72
C ARG A 177 -9.43 9.17 11.61
N TRP A 178 -8.78 8.12 11.14
CA TRP A 178 -8.73 6.84 11.81
C TRP A 178 -7.34 6.46 12.26
N SER A 179 -7.24 5.70 13.34
CA SER A 179 -6.04 4.96 13.71
C SER A 179 -6.41 3.57 14.23
N VAL A 180 -5.42 2.67 14.24
CA VAL A 180 -5.58 1.32 14.80
C VAL A 180 -4.55 1.02 15.87
N ASP A 181 -5.02 0.36 16.93
CA ASP A 181 -4.16 -0.08 18.04
C ASP A 181 -3.46 -1.42 17.74
N GLY A 182 -3.90 -2.13 16.70
CA GLY A 182 -3.35 -3.42 16.28
C GLY A 182 -3.91 -3.92 14.95
N ARG A 183 -3.45 -5.09 14.52
CA ARG A 183 -3.88 -5.70 13.25
C ARG A 183 -5.38 -6.04 13.29
N LEU A 184 -6.10 -5.61 12.26
CA LEU A 184 -7.50 -5.97 12.06
C LEU A 184 -7.58 -7.28 11.26
N ALA A 185 -8.43 -8.21 11.70
CA ALA A 185 -8.57 -9.52 11.08
C ALA A 185 -9.52 -9.51 9.86
N SER A 186 -10.24 -8.42 9.65
CA SER A 186 -11.26 -8.29 8.61
C SER A 186 -11.23 -6.90 8.01
N ASP A 187 -11.74 -6.81 6.78
CA ASP A 187 -11.98 -5.55 6.09
C ASP A 187 -13.37 -5.03 6.47
N TYR A 188 -13.42 -3.84 7.04
CA TYR A 188 -14.65 -3.21 7.54
C TYR A 188 -15.20 -2.20 6.53
N THR A 189 -16.51 -1.97 6.64
CA THR A 189 -17.24 -0.91 5.94
C THR A 189 -17.53 0.21 6.93
N VAL A 190 -17.30 1.45 6.53
CA VAL A 190 -17.71 2.64 7.27
C VAL A 190 -19.11 3.03 6.83
N PHE A 191 -19.96 3.32 7.81
CA PHE A 191 -21.32 3.81 7.60
C PHE A 191 -21.35 5.30 7.92
N VAL A 192 -21.82 6.11 6.98
CA VAL A 192 -21.95 7.57 7.15
C VAL A 192 -23.37 7.94 6.75
N HIS A 193 -24.21 8.22 7.75
CA HIS A 193 -25.63 8.48 7.57
C HIS A 193 -25.96 9.93 7.92
N LEU A 194 -26.77 10.56 7.06
CA LEU A 194 -27.49 11.78 7.40
C LEU A 194 -28.81 11.37 8.05
N VAL A 195 -29.07 11.78 9.29
CA VAL A 195 -30.28 11.43 10.05
C VAL A 195 -31.10 12.68 10.35
N GLY A 196 -32.31 12.52 10.89
CA GLY A 196 -33.11 13.66 11.33
C GLY A 196 -32.74 14.12 12.74
N ALA A 197 -32.93 15.40 13.05
CA ALA A 197 -32.65 15.96 14.38
C ALA A 197 -33.41 15.31 15.55
N GLU A 198 -34.50 14.58 15.30
CA GLU A 198 -35.32 13.95 16.36
C GLU A 198 -34.79 12.57 16.81
N GLY A 199 -33.65 12.12 16.27
CA GLY A 199 -32.99 10.88 16.72
C GLY A 199 -33.67 9.60 16.21
N ASP A 200 -34.50 9.69 15.18
CA ASP A 200 -34.81 8.52 14.35
C ASP A 200 -33.50 8.15 13.63
N ASP A 201 -32.85 7.06 14.05
CA ASP A 201 -31.64 6.48 13.43
C ASP A 201 -31.87 6.00 11.97
N VAL A 202 -32.94 6.47 11.33
CA VAL A 202 -33.28 6.19 9.95
C VAL A 202 -32.50 7.15 9.05
N ALA A 203 -31.59 6.59 8.25
CA ALA A 203 -30.80 7.35 7.29
C ALA A 203 -31.70 8.00 6.22
N ILE A 204 -31.66 9.33 6.13
CA ILE A 204 -32.23 10.14 5.05
C ILE A 204 -31.36 10.00 3.79
N ALA A 205 -30.04 9.94 3.99
CA ALA A 205 -29.05 9.68 2.97
C ALA A 205 -27.84 8.94 3.58
N GLN A 206 -27.08 8.23 2.75
CA GLN A 206 -25.93 7.45 3.20
C GLN A 206 -24.78 7.50 2.19
N GLY A 207 -23.55 7.49 2.70
CA GLY A 207 -22.31 7.47 1.94
C GLY A 207 -21.47 6.24 2.28
N ASP A 208 -22.12 5.10 2.51
CA ASP A 208 -21.49 3.92 3.08
C ASP A 208 -20.53 3.26 2.09
N GLY A 209 -19.39 2.80 2.61
CA GLY A 209 -18.39 2.16 1.78
C GLY A 209 -17.18 1.66 2.55
N PRO A 210 -16.34 0.83 1.93
CA PRO A 210 -15.05 0.53 2.52
C PRO A 210 -14.23 1.82 2.62
N PRO A 211 -13.47 2.01 3.70
CA PRO A 211 -12.69 3.23 3.89
C PRO A 211 -11.63 3.37 2.79
N LEU A 212 -11.23 4.60 2.53
CA LEU A 212 -10.30 4.99 1.48
C LEU A 212 -10.75 4.47 0.10
N GLY A 213 -12.07 4.41 -0.10
CA GLY A 213 -12.70 3.86 -1.31
C GLY A 213 -12.41 2.38 -1.55
N GLY A 214 -12.04 1.63 -0.50
CA GLY A 214 -11.66 0.22 -0.58
C GLY A 214 -10.26 -0.05 -1.10
N ARG A 215 -9.49 1.00 -1.40
CA ARG A 215 -8.10 0.88 -1.89
C ARG A 215 -7.13 0.49 -0.78
N TRP A 216 -7.47 0.82 0.47
CA TRP A 216 -6.73 0.38 1.64
C TRP A 216 -7.67 -0.35 2.61
N PRO A 217 -7.89 -1.66 2.38
CA PRO A 217 -8.72 -2.47 3.26
C PRO A 217 -8.20 -2.42 4.69
N THR A 218 -9.11 -2.42 5.67
CA THR A 218 -8.74 -2.18 7.07
C THR A 218 -7.80 -3.24 7.64
N SER A 219 -7.79 -4.46 7.08
CA SER A 219 -6.83 -5.51 7.48
C SER A 219 -5.36 -5.17 7.18
N LEU A 220 -5.11 -4.21 6.29
CA LEU A 220 -3.78 -3.69 5.95
C LEU A 220 -3.40 -2.44 6.76
N TRP A 221 -4.25 -1.96 7.66
CA TRP A 221 -3.94 -0.78 8.46
C TRP A 221 -2.86 -1.12 9.48
N LEU A 222 -1.88 -0.24 9.59
CA LEU A 222 -0.71 -0.43 10.44
C LEU A 222 -0.86 0.36 11.74
N ARG A 223 -0.43 -0.25 12.84
CA ARG A 223 -0.39 0.43 14.14
C ARG A 223 0.52 1.67 14.07
N GLY A 224 0.05 2.79 14.63
CA GLY A 224 0.79 4.05 14.64
C GLY A 224 0.66 4.87 13.36
N VAL A 225 -0.12 4.38 12.39
CA VAL A 225 -0.52 5.13 11.21
C VAL A 225 -1.90 5.74 11.45
N THR A 226 -2.03 7.01 11.09
CA THR A 226 -3.29 7.76 11.12
C THR A 226 -3.72 8.08 9.69
N LEU A 227 -4.99 7.83 9.36
CA LEU A 227 -5.52 7.83 8.00
C LEU A 227 -6.74 8.73 7.88
N ASP A 228 -6.72 9.65 6.91
CA ASP A 228 -7.89 10.45 6.54
C ASP A 228 -8.66 9.76 5.43
N ASP A 229 -9.89 9.39 5.74
CA ASP A 229 -10.83 8.69 4.89
C ASP A 229 -11.98 9.61 4.51
N MET A 230 -12.43 9.58 3.25
CA MET A 230 -13.43 10.51 2.74
C MET A 230 -14.63 9.76 2.18
N HIS A 231 -15.81 10.12 2.69
CA HIS A 231 -17.10 9.63 2.25
C HIS A 231 -17.93 10.75 1.62
N THR A 232 -18.61 10.43 0.52
CA THR A 232 -19.58 11.33 -0.11
C THR A 232 -20.99 10.80 0.14
N VAL A 233 -21.83 11.61 0.76
CA VAL A 233 -23.24 11.35 1.00
C VAL A 233 -24.06 12.19 0.02
N PRO A 234 -24.79 11.59 -0.94
CA PRO A 234 -25.65 12.34 -1.85
C PRO A 234 -26.87 12.86 -1.10
N LEU A 235 -27.09 14.18 -1.14
CA LEU A 235 -28.21 14.85 -0.49
C LEU A 235 -29.45 14.82 -1.41
N PRO A 236 -30.64 14.48 -0.88
CA PRO A 236 -31.89 14.58 -1.64
C PRO A 236 -32.12 16.00 -2.15
N GLY A 237 -32.55 16.15 -3.41
CA GLY A 237 -32.75 17.46 -4.02
C GLY A 237 -33.88 18.29 -3.40
N ASP A 238 -34.77 17.64 -2.65
CA ASP A 238 -35.88 18.22 -1.90
C ASP A 238 -35.62 18.26 -0.39
N LEU A 239 -34.39 18.00 0.07
CA LEU A 239 -34.01 18.05 1.48
C LEU A 239 -34.26 19.47 2.05
N PRO A 240 -35.17 19.64 3.02
CA PRO A 240 -35.47 20.95 3.56
C PRO A 240 -34.28 21.51 4.36
N ALA A 241 -34.15 22.83 4.44
CA ALA A 241 -33.16 23.44 5.33
C ALA A 241 -33.52 23.12 6.80
N GLY A 242 -32.54 22.68 7.59
CA GLY A 242 -32.79 22.26 8.97
C GLY A 242 -31.56 21.67 9.64
N THR A 243 -31.78 21.12 10.84
CA THR A 243 -30.79 20.33 11.57
C THR A 243 -30.99 18.86 11.24
N TYR A 244 -29.88 18.18 11.01
CA TYR A 244 -29.74 16.78 10.64
C TYR A 244 -28.51 16.21 11.36
#